data_AF-A0A927AXF6-F1
#
_entry.id   AF-A0A927AXF6-F1
#
_cell.length_a   1.000
_cell.length_b   1.000
_cell.length_c   1.000
_cell.angle_alpha   90.00
_cell.angle_beta   90.00
_cell.angle_gamma   90.00
#
_symmetry.space_group_name_H-M   'P 1'
#
loop_
_entity.id
_entity.type
_entity.pdbx_description
1 polymer ?
#
loop_
_entity_poly.entity_id
_entity_poly.type
_entity_poly.pdbx_seq_one_letter_code
_entity_poly.pdbx_strand_id
1 'polypeptide(L)'
;MLSQRTFFSYVVIVHLVGAIVCILLGLNSCSSDYPALDNTQPTPPPSSTPAKPDTTGKNCPCPTPGSSTTVTPVSSTTAAPVQPSQSDTLTVPPPNFSPNGGIFYMSTEVKLTADSLPPQAVIEYSTNDGETWQTGTQMVLSTGGTILSRIRAGTKLSHTRSASFALYFKRMLIIGNSIMYHPPSEQLGWFNSNGMAASAPERDFVHLLTARLKTLYPALETSLQLYPGLNFEGKFGTPGYTLDEFNQPLTDFKPDLIIVRIGENIDDTQAASRNLESNFRQLLDRLASYNQPVRIVCTTSVWYKPNFDAIVRKVTAEKGHTLVDLSSILGQAQCFASQYQNPGVAAHPNDLGMFYIADKIWQKIQ
;
A
#
# COMPACT_ATOMS: atom_id res chain seq x y z
N MET A 1 23.12 -2.19 -72.48
CA MET A 1 23.08 -1.03 -71.55
C MET A 1 23.24 -1.61 -70.14
N LEU A 2 24.47 -1.72 -69.61
CA LEU A 2 25.12 -0.75 -68.69
C LEU A 2 24.23 -0.40 -67.47
N SER A 3 24.63 -0.47 -66.20
CA SER A 3 25.95 -0.58 -65.58
C SER A 3 25.86 -0.86 -64.06
N GLN A 4 26.77 -1.71 -63.57
CA GLN A 4 27.53 -1.79 -62.32
C GLN A 4 27.22 -0.97 -61.03
N ARG A 5 27.38 -1.69 -59.89
CA ARG A 5 28.21 -1.47 -58.65
C ARG A 5 28.12 -0.10 -57.93
N THR A 6 28.17 -0.03 -56.59
CA THR A 6 29.41 -0.03 -55.78
C THR A 6 29.15 -0.26 -54.27
N PHE A 7 30.13 -0.90 -53.62
CA PHE A 7 30.30 -1.24 -52.19
C PHE A 7 31.17 -0.18 -51.44
N PHE A 8 31.34 -0.33 -50.11
CA PHE A 8 32.24 0.33 -49.10
C PHE A 8 31.48 1.18 -48.05
N SER A 9 31.30 0.77 -46.77
CA SER A 9 32.24 0.54 -45.63
C SER A 9 33.00 1.78 -45.14
N TYR A 10 32.69 2.33 -43.95
CA TYR A 10 33.51 2.23 -42.72
C TYR A 10 32.89 2.98 -41.50
N VAL A 11 33.32 2.52 -40.32
CA VAL A 11 32.89 2.77 -38.93
C VAL A 11 33.59 4.00 -38.30
N VAL A 12 32.98 4.60 -37.25
CA VAL A 12 33.56 5.12 -35.96
C VAL A 12 32.45 5.96 -35.26
N ILE A 13 31.76 5.48 -34.20
CA ILE A 13 32.10 5.46 -32.75
C ILE A 13 32.12 6.90 -32.14
N VAL A 14 31.48 7.31 -31.02
CA VAL A 14 30.71 6.77 -29.87
C VAL A 14 30.35 8.03 -29.00
N HIS A 15 29.14 8.26 -28.45
CA HIS A 15 28.73 8.04 -27.03
C HIS A 15 27.37 8.75 -26.79
N LEU A 16 26.33 8.04 -26.33
CA LEU A 16 25.68 8.37 -25.05
C LEU A 16 24.82 7.18 -24.58
N VAL A 17 25.03 6.83 -23.32
CA VAL A 17 24.49 5.67 -22.62
C VAL A 17 23.01 5.89 -22.33
N GLY A 18 22.19 4.92 -22.74
CA GLY A 18 20.77 4.83 -22.42
C GLY A 18 20.28 3.43 -22.74
N ALA A 19 20.69 2.46 -21.92
CA ALA A 19 20.26 1.07 -22.08
C ALA A 19 18.76 0.96 -21.72
N ILE A 20 17.90 1.17 -22.70
CA ILE A 20 16.51 0.72 -22.68
C ILE A 20 16.52 -0.70 -23.23
N VAL A 21 16.65 -1.67 -22.33
CA VAL A 21 16.38 -3.08 -22.63
C VAL A 21 14.97 -3.36 -22.13
N CYS A 22 13.97 -2.99 -22.94
CA CYS A 22 12.59 -3.45 -22.77
C CYS A 22 12.52 -4.89 -23.26
N ILE A 23 12.78 -5.86 -22.37
CA ILE A 23 12.43 -7.25 -22.64
C ILE A 23 10.95 -7.42 -22.31
N LEU A 24 10.12 -7.36 -23.33
CA LEU A 24 8.77 -7.91 -23.32
C LEU A 24 8.87 -9.43 -23.15
N LEU A 25 8.90 -9.92 -21.90
CA LEU A 25 8.59 -11.32 -21.64
C LEU A 25 7.06 -11.45 -21.63
N GLY A 26 6.55 -12.23 -22.59
CA GLY A 26 5.15 -12.61 -22.66
C GLY A 26 4.77 -13.42 -21.43
N LEU A 27 4.13 -12.76 -20.46
CA LEU A 27 3.37 -13.43 -19.42
C LEU A 27 2.06 -13.89 -20.06
N ASN A 28 2.06 -15.12 -20.57
CA ASN A 28 0.83 -15.82 -20.90
C ASN A 28 0.02 -15.97 -19.62
N SER A 29 -1.24 -15.51 -19.67
CA SER A 29 -2.25 -15.70 -18.64
C SER A 29 -2.50 -17.19 -18.39
N CYS A 30 -1.73 -17.76 -17.49
CA CYS A 30 -2.10 -18.94 -16.74
C CYS A 30 -2.10 -18.49 -15.29
N SER A 31 -3.23 -18.68 -14.60
CA SER A 31 -3.33 -18.57 -13.16
C SER A 31 -2.43 -19.62 -12.52
N SER A 32 -1.12 -19.41 -12.54
CA SER A 32 -0.20 -20.13 -11.68
C SER A 32 -0.48 -19.64 -10.27
N ASP A 33 -0.95 -20.54 -9.42
CA ASP A 33 -1.13 -20.29 -7.99
C ASP A 33 0.13 -19.59 -7.47
N TYR A 34 -0.06 -18.38 -6.95
CA TYR A 34 1.01 -17.66 -6.27
C TYR A 34 1.48 -18.56 -5.12
N PRO A 35 2.78 -18.92 -5.05
CA PRO A 35 3.22 -20.03 -4.22
C PRO A 35 2.84 -19.74 -2.77
N ALA A 36 1.90 -20.53 -2.24
CA ALA A 36 1.61 -20.51 -0.81
C ALA A 36 2.91 -20.82 -0.06
N LEU A 37 3.08 -20.23 1.13
CA LEU A 37 4.21 -20.56 1.99
C LEU A 37 4.12 -22.06 2.31
N ASP A 38 5.03 -22.86 1.74
CA ASP A 38 5.13 -24.27 2.08
C ASP A 38 5.64 -24.36 3.52
N ASN A 39 4.84 -24.92 4.42
CA ASN A 39 5.18 -25.07 5.84
C ASN A 39 6.23 -26.17 6.08
N THR A 40 6.86 -26.71 5.03
CA THR A 40 8.03 -27.58 5.18
C THR A 40 9.27 -26.75 5.51
N GLN A 41 9.55 -26.63 6.81
CA GLN A 41 10.77 -26.09 7.36
C GLN A 41 12.00 -26.74 6.70
N PRO A 42 12.89 -25.97 6.03
CA PRO A 42 14.17 -26.52 5.57
C PRO A 42 14.99 -26.95 6.78
N THR A 43 15.43 -28.22 6.79
CA THR A 43 16.40 -28.72 7.77
C THR A 43 17.64 -27.82 7.77
N PRO A 44 18.06 -27.27 8.93
CA PRO A 44 19.26 -26.44 8.99
C PRO A 44 20.51 -27.28 8.62
N PRO A 45 21.47 -26.71 7.89
CA PRO A 45 22.74 -27.38 7.64
C PRO A 45 23.49 -27.62 8.97
N PRO A 46 24.30 -28.69 9.05
CA PRO A 46 24.98 -29.05 10.30
C PRO A 46 25.91 -27.92 10.77
N SER A 47 25.81 -27.60 12.06
CA SER A 47 26.55 -26.54 12.72
C SER A 47 28.04 -26.86 12.80
N SER A 48 28.87 -26.03 12.15
CA SER A 48 30.31 -25.97 12.42
C SER A 48 30.58 -25.17 13.69
N THR A 49 31.20 -25.81 14.67
CA THR A 49 31.57 -25.26 15.98
C THR A 49 32.58 -24.11 15.84
N PRO A 50 32.44 -22.96 16.55
CA PRO A 50 33.48 -21.93 16.59
C PRO A 50 34.61 -22.30 17.57
N ALA A 51 35.85 -22.13 17.11
CA ALA A 51 37.05 -22.26 17.92
C ALA A 51 37.19 -21.11 18.95
N LYS A 52 37.77 -21.47 20.09
CA LYS A 52 38.08 -20.65 21.27
C LYS A 52 39.07 -19.51 20.96
N PRO A 53 38.90 -18.29 21.50
CA PRO A 53 39.90 -17.24 21.35
C PRO A 53 41.00 -17.33 22.43
N ASP A 54 42.22 -17.09 21.98
CA ASP A 54 43.47 -17.08 22.73
C ASP A 54 43.68 -15.76 23.49
N THR A 55 44.31 -15.86 24.65
CA THR A 55 44.51 -14.78 25.62
C THR A 55 45.93 -14.23 25.54
N THR A 56 46.11 -12.96 25.17
CA THR A 56 47.27 -12.17 25.58
C THR A 56 46.88 -10.71 25.75
N GLY A 57 47.02 -10.18 26.97
CA GLY A 57 46.63 -8.83 27.35
C GLY A 57 47.65 -7.74 27.05
N LYS A 58 47.22 -6.49 27.29
CA LYS A 58 48.06 -5.36 27.73
C LYS A 58 47.18 -4.30 28.41
N ASN A 59 47.74 -3.73 29.48
CA ASN A 59 47.11 -2.99 30.57
C ASN A 59 46.73 -1.52 30.29
N CYS A 60 45.59 -1.10 30.88
CA CYS A 60 45.28 0.13 31.68
C CYS A 60 45.56 1.57 31.17
N PRO A 61 44.93 2.63 31.73
CA PRO A 61 43.86 2.70 32.77
C PRO A 61 42.64 3.63 32.45
N CYS A 62 41.58 3.44 33.23
CA CYS A 62 40.44 4.37 33.42
C CYS A 62 40.83 5.66 34.20
N PRO A 63 39.99 6.70 34.10
CA PRO A 63 39.64 7.52 35.27
C PRO A 63 38.14 7.52 35.57
N THR A 64 37.82 7.49 36.86
CA THR A 64 36.51 7.58 37.51
C THR A 64 35.90 9.00 37.48
N PRO A 65 34.60 9.16 37.81
CA PRO A 65 33.76 10.27 37.37
C PRO A 65 33.72 11.48 38.31
N GLY A 66 33.61 12.67 37.71
CA GLY A 66 33.38 13.95 38.40
C GLY A 66 31.90 14.31 38.47
N SER A 67 31.52 14.88 39.62
CA SER A 67 30.15 15.18 40.05
C SER A 67 29.70 16.59 39.66
N SER A 68 28.37 16.75 39.52
CA SER A 68 27.54 17.94 39.75
C SER A 68 27.67 19.16 38.83
N THR A 69 26.57 19.52 38.14
CA THR A 69 25.81 20.75 38.49
C THR A 69 24.44 20.82 37.80
N THR A 70 23.42 21.01 38.62
CA THR A 70 22.01 21.29 38.31
C THR A 70 21.86 22.69 37.72
N VAL A 71 21.18 22.83 36.57
CA VAL A 71 20.51 24.07 36.16
C VAL A 71 19.21 23.75 35.41
N THR A 72 18.08 24.13 36.01
CA THR A 72 16.79 24.50 35.37
C THR A 72 16.63 26.00 35.71
N PRO A 73 16.02 26.90 34.89
CA PRO A 73 14.65 26.81 34.36
C PRO A 73 14.55 27.27 32.88
N VAL A 74 13.44 27.15 32.14
CA VAL A 74 12.30 28.08 32.12
C VAL A 74 11.14 27.41 31.38
N SER A 75 9.97 27.35 32.04
CA SER A 75 8.68 27.03 31.43
C SER A 75 8.22 28.16 30.53
N SER A 76 8.01 27.90 29.25
CA SER A 76 7.21 28.71 28.35
C SER A 76 5.84 28.07 28.16
N THR A 77 4.88 28.47 28.99
CA THR A 77 3.45 28.26 28.74
C THR A 77 3.04 29.01 27.48
N THR A 78 2.91 28.28 26.37
CA THR A 78 2.14 28.74 25.22
C THR A 78 0.78 28.08 25.34
N ALA A 79 -0.19 28.82 25.86
CA ALA A 79 -1.57 28.36 25.95
C ALA A 79 -2.10 28.10 24.54
N ALA A 80 -2.47 26.85 24.26
CA ALA A 80 -3.31 26.53 23.12
C ALA A 80 -4.67 27.24 23.28
N PRO A 81 -5.32 27.69 22.20
CA PRO A 81 -6.69 28.18 22.30
C PRO A 81 -7.58 27.04 22.78
N VAL A 82 -8.14 27.19 23.98
CA VAL A 82 -9.13 26.28 24.55
C VAL A 82 -10.35 26.31 23.64
N GLN A 83 -10.55 25.27 22.82
CA GLN A 83 -11.88 24.97 22.31
C GLN A 83 -12.78 24.73 23.53
N PRO A 84 -13.96 25.37 23.63
CA PRO A 84 -14.87 25.10 24.73
C PRO A 84 -15.22 23.62 24.68
N SER A 85 -14.83 22.88 25.73
CA SER A 85 -15.30 21.52 25.98
C SER A 85 -16.83 21.58 25.99
N GLN A 86 -17.48 21.08 24.94
CA GLN A 86 -18.93 20.97 24.95
C GLN A 86 -19.29 19.98 26.06
N SER A 87 -19.76 20.50 27.18
CA SER A 87 -20.18 19.69 28.29
C SER A 87 -21.45 18.93 27.89
N ASP A 88 -21.42 17.61 28.08
CA ASP A 88 -22.56 16.74 27.90
C ASP A 88 -23.69 17.21 28.83
N THR A 89 -24.72 17.82 28.27
CA THR A 89 -25.81 18.48 29.03
C THR A 89 -27.16 17.80 28.84
N LEU A 90 -27.24 16.79 27.98
CA LEU A 90 -28.43 15.97 27.78
C LEU A 90 -28.32 14.70 28.62
N THR A 91 -29.16 14.60 29.65
CA THR A 91 -29.27 13.42 30.51
C THR A 91 -30.07 12.30 29.84
N VAL A 92 -29.55 11.78 28.73
CA VAL A 92 -30.02 10.56 28.05
C VAL A 92 -28.82 9.66 27.73
N PRO A 93 -28.97 8.33 27.74
CA PRO A 93 -27.90 7.43 27.29
C PRO A 93 -27.54 7.67 25.82
N PRO A 94 -26.26 7.56 25.43
CA PRO A 94 -25.88 7.56 24.03
C PRO A 94 -26.46 6.38 23.25
N PRO A 95 -26.50 6.46 21.91
CA PRO A 95 -26.95 5.38 21.05
C PRO A 95 -26.12 4.10 21.25
N ASN A 96 -26.77 2.93 21.17
CA ASN A 96 -26.13 1.62 21.12
C ASN A 96 -25.70 1.31 19.68
N PHE A 97 -24.50 0.75 19.52
CA PHE A 97 -24.02 0.20 18.27
C PHE A 97 -24.50 -1.24 18.10
N SER A 98 -24.93 -1.60 16.89
CA SER A 98 -25.21 -2.98 16.50
C SER A 98 -24.71 -3.23 15.08
N PRO A 99 -23.60 -3.98 14.89
CA PRO A 99 -22.74 -4.58 15.92
C PRO A 99 -21.94 -3.55 16.75
N ASN A 100 -21.55 -3.92 17.98
CA ASN A 100 -20.81 -3.07 18.92
C ASN A 100 -19.29 -3.29 18.87
N GLY A 101 -18.68 -2.99 17.74
CA GLY A 101 -17.24 -3.17 17.52
C GLY A 101 -16.82 -4.62 17.30
N GLY A 102 -15.61 -4.79 16.77
CA GLY A 102 -15.05 -6.09 16.36
C GLY A 102 -14.51 -6.08 14.92
N ILE A 103 -14.33 -7.27 14.34
CA ILE A 103 -13.82 -7.46 12.98
C ILE A 103 -14.99 -7.76 12.04
N PHE A 104 -15.19 -6.94 11.02
CA PHE A 104 -16.34 -7.06 10.12
C PHE A 104 -15.97 -6.87 8.65
N TYR A 105 -16.82 -7.39 7.77
CA TYR A 105 -16.66 -7.21 6.33
C TYR A 105 -16.83 -5.73 6.01
N MET A 106 -15.94 -5.16 5.18
CA MET A 106 -16.20 -3.82 4.64
C MET A 106 -17.53 -3.86 3.89
N SER A 107 -18.39 -2.86 4.12
CA SER A 107 -19.81 -2.82 3.75
C SER A 107 -20.80 -3.45 4.74
N THR A 108 -20.36 -3.89 5.92
CA THR A 108 -21.30 -4.27 6.99
C THR A 108 -22.08 -3.04 7.46
N GLU A 109 -23.39 -3.15 7.59
CA GLU A 109 -24.23 -2.10 8.18
C GLU A 109 -24.12 -2.10 9.71
N VAL A 110 -23.88 -0.93 10.29
CA VAL A 110 -23.91 -0.68 11.73
C VAL A 110 -25.12 0.19 12.03
N LYS A 111 -26.00 -0.30 12.90
CA LYS A 111 -27.19 0.41 13.37
C LYS A 111 -26.90 1.11 14.69
N LEU A 112 -27.50 2.29 14.84
CA LEU A 112 -27.48 3.10 16.04
C LEU A 112 -28.89 3.20 16.61
N THR A 113 -29.07 2.73 17.84
CA THR A 113 -30.39 2.74 18.50
C THR A 113 -30.32 3.46 19.83
N ALA A 114 -31.17 4.45 20.03
CA ALA A 114 -31.35 5.13 21.30
C ALA A 114 -32.56 4.54 22.04
N ASP A 115 -32.43 4.26 23.34
CA ASP A 115 -33.52 3.74 24.17
C ASP A 115 -34.63 4.80 24.34
N SER A 116 -34.26 6.07 24.29
CA SER A 116 -35.18 7.21 24.24
C SER A 116 -34.57 8.33 23.40
N LEU A 117 -35.40 8.98 22.59
CA LEU A 117 -35.00 10.11 21.78
C LEU A 117 -35.92 11.30 22.11
N PRO A 118 -35.42 12.35 22.79
CA PRO A 118 -36.23 13.53 23.10
C PRO A 118 -36.81 14.17 21.84
N PRO A 119 -37.92 14.94 21.96
CA PRO A 119 -38.46 15.68 20.81
C PRO A 119 -37.39 16.56 20.18
N GLN A 120 -37.31 16.54 18.84
CA GLN A 120 -36.32 17.29 18.04
C GLN A 120 -34.87 16.85 18.24
N ALA A 121 -34.61 15.78 18.98
CA ALA A 121 -33.27 15.21 19.09
C ALA A 121 -32.94 14.33 17.88
N VAL A 122 -31.66 14.27 17.53
CA VAL A 122 -31.12 13.44 16.45
C VAL A 122 -29.98 12.57 16.94
N ILE A 123 -29.81 11.40 16.32
CA ILE A 123 -28.61 10.59 16.49
C ILE A 123 -27.54 11.12 15.53
N GLU A 124 -26.33 11.28 16.05
CA GLU A 124 -25.15 11.61 15.26
C GLU A 124 -24.05 10.59 15.46
N TYR A 125 -23.20 10.43 14.45
CA TYR A 125 -21.98 9.65 14.52
C TYR A 125 -20.80 10.37 13.86
N SER A 126 -19.60 9.97 14.26
CA SER A 126 -18.34 10.41 13.68
C SER A 126 -17.45 9.22 13.37
N THR A 127 -16.82 9.25 12.19
CA THR A 127 -15.85 8.24 11.73
C THR A 127 -14.42 8.78 11.69
N ASN A 128 -14.21 10.00 12.20
CA ASN A 128 -12.92 10.69 12.23
C ASN A 128 -12.68 11.34 13.59
N ASP A 129 -12.81 10.53 14.64
CA ASP A 129 -12.50 10.90 16.03
C ASP A 129 -13.16 12.22 16.50
N GLY A 130 -14.38 12.48 16.03
CA GLY A 130 -15.17 13.64 16.43
C GLY A 130 -14.89 14.93 15.67
N GLU A 131 -13.97 14.94 14.70
CA GLU A 131 -13.71 16.12 13.84
C GLU A 131 -14.96 16.53 13.05
N THR A 132 -15.69 15.55 12.51
CA THR A 132 -16.96 15.79 11.80
C THR A 132 -18.05 14.84 12.28
N TRP A 133 -19.30 15.32 12.30
CA TRP A 133 -20.46 14.57 12.76
C TRP A 133 -21.53 14.51 11.68
N GLN A 134 -22.11 13.33 11.47
CA GLN A 134 -23.18 13.07 10.53
C GLN A 134 -24.44 12.68 11.29
N THR A 135 -25.60 13.20 10.89
CA THR A 135 -26.89 12.78 11.44
C THR A 135 -27.35 11.49 10.76
N GLY A 136 -27.71 10.47 11.54
CA GLY A 136 -28.23 9.21 11.02
C GLY A 136 -28.32 8.11 12.07
N THR A 137 -29.16 7.11 11.80
CA THR A 137 -29.37 5.94 12.68
C THR A 137 -28.66 4.69 12.17
N GLN A 138 -27.93 4.79 11.06
CA GLN A 138 -27.18 3.70 10.47
C GLN A 138 -26.03 4.24 9.63
N MET A 139 -25.03 3.39 9.44
CA MET A 139 -23.86 3.66 8.62
C MET A 139 -23.31 2.35 8.04
N VAL A 140 -22.65 2.45 6.90
CA VAL A 140 -21.97 1.32 6.26
C VAL A 140 -20.49 1.41 6.59
N LEU A 141 -19.92 0.34 7.13
CA LEU A 141 -18.48 0.28 7.43
C LEU A 141 -17.68 0.40 6.14
N SER A 142 -17.07 1.55 5.93
CA SER A 142 -16.16 1.77 4.81
C SER A 142 -14.72 1.73 5.30
N THR A 143 -14.41 2.38 6.43
CA THR A 143 -13.09 2.39 7.08
C THR A 143 -13.14 1.69 8.43
N GLY A 144 -12.02 1.13 8.88
CA GLY A 144 -11.89 0.72 10.27
C GLY A 144 -11.56 1.91 11.18
N GLY A 145 -11.22 1.61 12.43
CA GLY A 145 -10.96 2.59 13.48
C GLY A 145 -12.15 2.77 14.43
N THR A 146 -12.09 3.86 15.19
CA THR A 146 -13.09 4.17 16.22
C THR A 146 -14.22 5.00 15.63
N ILE A 147 -15.45 4.53 15.82
CA ILE A 147 -16.66 5.27 15.51
C ILE A 147 -17.24 5.81 16.81
N LEU A 148 -17.59 7.09 16.81
CA LEU A 148 -18.26 7.77 17.91
C LEU A 148 -19.74 7.94 17.60
N SER A 149 -20.60 7.86 18.61
CA SER A 149 -22.03 8.19 18.49
C SER A 149 -22.51 8.99 19.69
N ARG A 150 -23.51 9.85 19.46
CA ARG A 150 -24.17 10.66 20.49
C ARG A 150 -25.58 11.06 20.05
N ILE A 151 -26.33 11.65 20.97
CA ILE A 151 -27.60 12.32 20.70
C ILE A 151 -27.39 13.82 20.80
N ARG A 152 -27.92 14.58 19.84
CA ARG A 152 -27.95 16.05 19.87
C ARG A 152 -29.40 16.56 19.88
N ALA A 153 -29.70 17.47 20.80
CA ALA A 153 -30.99 18.17 20.88
C ALA A 153 -30.74 19.69 20.98
N GLY A 154 -30.89 20.41 19.87
CA GLY A 154 -30.45 21.81 19.78
C GLY A 154 -28.94 21.93 20.03
N THR A 155 -28.56 22.64 21.08
CA THR A 155 -27.16 22.81 21.53
C THR A 155 -26.73 21.79 22.59
N LYS A 156 -27.63 20.94 23.07
CA LYS A 156 -27.33 19.94 24.11
C LYS A 156 -26.89 18.63 23.47
N LEU A 157 -25.90 18.00 24.09
CA LEU A 157 -25.36 16.70 23.68
C LEU A 157 -25.48 15.68 24.81
N SER A 158 -25.74 14.42 24.46
CA SER A 158 -25.49 13.30 25.37
C SER A 158 -24.00 13.04 25.48
N HIS A 159 -23.60 12.23 26.47
CA HIS A 159 -22.30 11.57 26.44
C HIS A 159 -22.04 10.89 25.10
N THR A 160 -20.77 10.81 24.73
CA THR A 160 -20.34 10.09 23.53
C THR A 160 -20.08 8.62 23.86
N ARG A 161 -20.56 7.71 23.00
CA ARG A 161 -20.16 6.31 23.03
C ARG A 161 -19.23 6.02 21.86
N SER A 162 -18.24 5.18 22.08
CA SER A 162 -17.33 4.70 21.05
C SER A 162 -17.49 3.20 20.82
N ALA A 163 -17.21 2.76 19.60
CA ALA A 163 -16.98 1.36 19.25
C ALA A 163 -15.88 1.29 18.19
N SER A 164 -14.98 0.31 18.31
CA SER A 164 -13.84 0.13 17.40
C SER A 164 -14.09 -1.01 16.43
N PHE A 165 -13.85 -0.75 15.15
CA PHE A 165 -14.09 -1.70 14.07
C PHE A 165 -12.79 -1.93 13.31
N ALA A 166 -12.44 -3.19 13.10
CA ALA A 166 -11.43 -3.58 12.12
C ALA A 166 -12.15 -4.16 10.90
N LEU A 167 -11.56 -3.97 9.72
CA LEU A 167 -12.14 -4.44 8.47
C LEU A 167 -11.43 -5.68 7.96
N TYR A 168 -12.21 -6.64 7.49
CA TYR A 168 -11.71 -7.66 6.58
C TYR A 168 -12.31 -7.51 5.19
N PHE A 169 -11.56 -8.01 4.22
CA PHE A 169 -11.91 -8.07 2.80
C PHE A 169 -12.01 -9.55 2.43
N LYS A 170 -12.94 -9.91 1.55
CA LYS A 170 -13.11 -11.32 1.16
C LYS A 170 -12.34 -11.65 -0.10
N ARG A 171 -12.06 -10.70 -1.00
CA ARG A 171 -11.43 -10.95 -2.30
C ARG A 171 -10.46 -9.82 -2.62
N MET A 172 -9.16 -10.06 -2.49
CA MET A 172 -8.13 -9.06 -2.75
C MET A 172 -7.53 -9.25 -4.14
N LEU A 173 -7.62 -8.22 -4.98
CA LEU A 173 -6.90 -8.13 -6.24
C LEU A 173 -5.72 -7.16 -6.06
N ILE A 174 -4.50 -7.59 -6.42
CA ILE A 174 -3.35 -6.69 -6.51
C ILE A 174 -2.98 -6.56 -7.98
N ILE A 175 -3.03 -5.34 -8.49
CA ILE A 175 -2.55 -4.99 -9.83
C ILE A 175 -1.16 -4.38 -9.66
N GLY A 176 -0.15 -5.03 -10.21
CA GLY A 176 1.22 -4.60 -10.00
C GLY A 176 2.23 -5.09 -11.05
N ASN A 177 3.50 -4.85 -10.76
CA ASN A 177 4.63 -5.17 -11.63
C ASN A 177 5.63 -6.10 -10.90
N SER A 178 6.90 -6.09 -11.30
CA SER A 178 7.95 -6.94 -10.71
C SER A 178 8.11 -6.79 -9.19
N ILE A 179 7.76 -5.64 -8.60
CA ILE A 179 7.75 -5.45 -7.14
C ILE A 179 6.70 -6.33 -6.47
N MET A 180 5.56 -6.58 -7.14
CA MET A 180 4.51 -7.49 -6.69
C MET A 180 4.92 -8.95 -6.89
N TYR A 181 5.40 -9.29 -8.08
CA TYR A 181 5.83 -10.64 -8.40
C TYR A 181 6.71 -10.65 -9.64
N HIS A 182 7.78 -11.45 -9.61
CA HIS A 182 8.55 -11.80 -10.79
C HIS A 182 9.03 -13.26 -10.71
N PRO A 183 8.85 -14.07 -11.77
CA PRO A 183 9.37 -15.44 -11.80
C PRO A 183 10.91 -15.44 -11.84
N PRO A 184 11.58 -16.57 -11.57
CA PRO A 184 13.04 -16.65 -11.72
C PRO A 184 13.51 -16.22 -13.12
N SER A 185 14.63 -15.51 -13.17
CA SER A 185 15.33 -15.10 -14.38
C SER A 185 16.84 -15.11 -14.15
N GLU A 186 17.50 -16.17 -14.61
CA GLU A 186 18.95 -16.35 -14.46
C GLU A 186 19.74 -15.22 -15.13
N GLN A 187 19.23 -14.68 -16.24
CA GLN A 187 19.84 -13.54 -16.96
C GLN A 187 19.89 -12.27 -16.11
N LEU A 188 18.97 -12.11 -15.17
CA LEU A 188 18.94 -10.99 -14.24
C LEU A 188 19.67 -11.29 -12.94
N GLY A 189 20.16 -12.51 -12.74
CA GLY A 189 20.67 -12.98 -11.44
C GLY A 189 19.57 -13.06 -10.37
N TRP A 190 18.32 -13.26 -10.79
CA TRP A 190 17.15 -13.38 -9.92
C TRP A 190 16.65 -14.83 -9.93
N PHE A 191 16.63 -15.49 -8.78
CA PHE A 191 16.33 -16.93 -8.70
C PHE A 191 15.06 -17.26 -7.89
N ASN A 192 14.45 -16.26 -7.26
CA ASN A 192 13.24 -16.45 -6.46
C ASN A 192 11.97 -16.27 -7.30
N SER A 193 10.81 -16.62 -6.72
CA SER A 193 9.49 -16.51 -7.34
C SER A 193 8.54 -15.73 -6.44
N ASN A 194 8.88 -14.47 -6.19
CA ASN A 194 8.17 -13.55 -5.29
C ASN A 194 8.38 -12.10 -5.75
N GLY A 195 7.98 -11.11 -4.95
CA GLY A 195 8.29 -9.70 -5.24
C GLY A 195 9.80 -9.49 -5.41
N MET A 196 10.21 -8.93 -6.56
CA MET A 196 11.62 -8.86 -6.95
C MET A 196 12.46 -8.14 -5.90
N ALA A 197 13.63 -8.70 -5.61
CA ALA A 197 14.60 -8.27 -4.60
C ALA A 197 14.22 -8.46 -3.12
N ALA A 198 13.00 -8.93 -2.80
CA ALA A 198 12.73 -9.52 -1.50
C ALA A 198 13.51 -10.84 -1.35
N SER A 199 14.11 -11.06 -0.19
CA SER A 199 15.00 -12.18 0.07
C SER A 199 14.27 -13.53 0.08
N ALA A 200 12.98 -13.53 0.41
CA ALA A 200 12.11 -14.70 0.45
C ALA A 200 10.63 -14.29 0.24
N PRO A 201 9.73 -15.22 -0.10
CA PRO A 201 8.31 -14.95 -0.27
C PRO A 201 7.69 -14.21 0.93
N GLU A 202 7.92 -14.69 2.16
CA GLU A 202 7.39 -14.09 3.39
C GLU A 202 7.92 -12.68 3.70
N ARG A 203 8.86 -12.17 2.89
CA ARG A 203 9.45 -10.83 3.01
C ARG A 203 8.95 -9.87 1.95
N ASP A 204 8.20 -10.32 0.94
CA ASP A 204 7.61 -9.40 -0.03
C ASP A 204 6.32 -8.74 0.50
N PHE A 205 5.93 -7.62 -0.10
CA PHE A 205 4.80 -6.85 0.42
C PHE A 205 3.46 -7.59 0.26
N VAL A 206 3.34 -8.48 -0.71
CA VAL A 206 2.12 -9.25 -1.00
C VAL A 206 1.89 -10.24 0.13
N HIS A 207 2.88 -11.06 0.48
CA HIS A 207 2.80 -12.02 1.57
C HIS A 207 2.64 -11.33 2.92
N LEU A 208 3.39 -10.25 3.17
CA LEU A 208 3.28 -9.48 4.42
C LEU A 208 1.88 -8.91 4.61
N LEU A 209 1.31 -8.27 3.58
CA LEU A 209 -0.05 -7.73 3.62
C LEU A 209 -1.09 -8.85 3.76
N THR A 210 -0.94 -9.91 2.98
CA THR A 210 -1.87 -11.04 2.99
C THR A 210 -1.85 -11.77 4.34
N ALA A 211 -0.70 -11.94 4.98
CA ALA A 211 -0.59 -12.55 6.31
C ALA A 211 -1.35 -11.73 7.39
N ARG A 212 -1.24 -10.40 7.34
CA ARG A 212 -2.00 -9.51 8.24
C ARG A 212 -3.50 -9.64 8.02
N LEU A 213 -3.95 -9.63 6.77
CA LEU A 213 -5.37 -9.80 6.45
C LEU A 213 -5.90 -11.20 6.76
N LYS A 214 -5.13 -12.28 6.53
CA LYS A 214 -5.47 -13.66 6.89
C LYS A 214 -5.68 -13.83 8.40
N THR A 215 -4.95 -13.07 9.22
CA THR A 215 -5.15 -13.06 10.68
C THR A 215 -6.56 -12.57 11.04
N LEU A 216 -7.12 -11.64 10.28
CA LEU A 216 -8.49 -11.14 10.45
C LEU A 216 -9.54 -12.04 9.77
N TYR A 217 -9.18 -12.62 8.62
CA TYR A 217 -10.06 -13.48 7.82
C TYR A 217 -9.26 -14.62 7.17
N PRO A 218 -9.18 -15.80 7.81
CA PRO A 218 -8.32 -16.91 7.35
C PRO A 218 -8.63 -17.41 5.93
N ALA A 219 -9.88 -17.28 5.46
CA ALA A 219 -10.27 -17.70 4.12
C ALA A 219 -9.71 -16.80 3.00
N LEU A 220 -9.07 -15.66 3.32
CA LEU A 220 -8.54 -14.73 2.32
C LEU A 220 -7.52 -15.39 1.36
N GLU A 221 -6.78 -16.40 1.82
CA GLU A 221 -5.81 -17.14 1.00
C GLU A 221 -6.39 -17.61 -0.34
N THR A 222 -7.56 -18.23 -0.27
CA THR A 222 -8.26 -18.78 -1.44
C THR A 222 -8.87 -17.72 -2.36
N SER A 223 -8.65 -16.45 -2.01
CA SER A 223 -9.32 -15.29 -2.59
C SER A 223 -8.36 -14.10 -2.72
N LEU A 224 -7.09 -14.38 -2.98
CA LEU A 224 -6.10 -13.43 -3.47
C LEU A 224 -5.88 -13.67 -4.95
N GLN A 225 -5.92 -12.62 -5.76
CA GLN A 225 -5.50 -12.66 -7.15
C GLN A 225 -4.44 -11.59 -7.41
N LEU A 226 -3.37 -11.96 -8.10
CA LEU A 226 -2.39 -11.02 -8.63
C LEU A 226 -2.63 -10.83 -10.12
N TYR A 227 -2.53 -9.59 -10.58
CA TYR A 227 -2.73 -9.26 -11.99
C TYR A 227 -1.63 -8.31 -12.48
N PRO A 228 -0.95 -8.63 -13.60
CA PRO A 228 0.13 -7.79 -14.11
C PRO A 228 -0.43 -6.48 -14.70
N GLY A 229 0.05 -5.34 -14.20
CA GLY A 229 -0.26 -4.01 -14.75
C GLY A 229 0.70 -3.54 -15.85
N LEU A 230 1.58 -4.42 -16.33
CA LEU A 230 2.70 -4.07 -17.23
C LEU A 230 2.23 -3.51 -18.58
N ASN A 231 1.10 -3.97 -19.12
CA ASN A 231 0.56 -3.42 -20.36
C ASN A 231 0.12 -1.96 -20.16
N PHE A 232 -0.61 -1.65 -19.09
CA PHE A 232 -0.92 -0.26 -18.74
C PHE A 232 0.36 0.57 -18.62
N GLU A 233 1.35 0.11 -17.86
CA GLU A 233 2.59 0.87 -17.64
C GLU A 233 3.36 1.15 -18.94
N GLY A 234 3.41 0.20 -19.87
CA GLY A 234 4.15 0.34 -21.12
C GLY A 234 3.38 0.94 -22.29
N LYS A 235 2.04 0.83 -22.29
CA LYS A 235 1.20 1.06 -23.49
C LYS A 235 0.07 2.06 -23.30
N PHE A 236 -0.10 2.68 -22.12
CA PHE A 236 -1.10 3.73 -21.93
C PHE A 236 -1.03 4.80 -23.03
N GLY A 237 -2.19 5.25 -23.51
CA GLY A 237 -2.29 6.26 -24.56
C GLY A 237 -1.73 5.87 -25.94
N THR A 238 -1.24 4.64 -26.14
CA THR A 238 -0.80 4.18 -27.47
C THR A 238 -1.99 3.71 -28.31
N PRO A 239 -1.92 3.82 -29.66
CA PRO A 239 -2.95 3.28 -30.53
C PRO A 239 -3.16 1.78 -30.30
N GLY A 240 -4.42 1.36 -30.10
CA GLY A 240 -4.80 -0.04 -29.95
C GLY A 240 -4.68 -0.61 -28.54
N TYR A 241 -4.13 0.13 -27.57
CA TYR A 241 -4.20 -0.26 -26.17
C TYR A 241 -5.60 0.03 -25.59
N THR A 242 -6.18 -0.93 -24.88
CA THR A 242 -7.46 -0.79 -24.17
C THR A 242 -7.35 -1.30 -22.75
N LEU A 243 -8.23 -0.83 -21.87
CA LEU A 243 -8.32 -1.28 -20.48
C LEU A 243 -9.08 -2.62 -20.33
N ASP A 244 -9.38 -3.31 -21.43
CA ASP A 244 -10.18 -4.53 -21.41
C ASP A 244 -9.46 -5.71 -20.76
N GLU A 245 -8.13 -5.63 -20.62
CA GLU A 245 -7.35 -6.60 -19.85
C GLU A 245 -7.86 -6.72 -18.40
N PHE A 246 -8.44 -5.66 -17.83
CA PHE A 246 -8.99 -5.71 -16.48
C PHE A 246 -10.42 -6.28 -16.41
N ASN A 247 -11.10 -6.54 -17.53
CA ASN A 247 -12.50 -6.96 -17.50
C ASN A 247 -12.68 -8.36 -16.87
N GLN A 248 -11.87 -9.33 -17.28
CA GLN A 248 -11.95 -10.71 -16.78
C GLN A 248 -11.68 -10.80 -15.27
N PRO A 249 -10.57 -10.23 -14.71
CA PRO A 249 -10.38 -10.27 -13.26
C PRO A 249 -11.49 -9.52 -12.49
N LEU A 250 -12.07 -8.46 -13.03
CA LEU A 250 -13.18 -7.77 -12.36
C LEU A 250 -14.49 -8.58 -12.38
N THR A 251 -14.80 -9.25 -13.49
CA THR A 251 -16.08 -9.95 -13.67
C THR A 251 -16.12 -11.31 -12.99
N ASP A 252 -15.02 -12.07 -13.06
CA ASP A 252 -14.97 -13.42 -12.51
C ASP A 252 -14.66 -13.41 -11.01
N PHE A 253 -13.62 -12.67 -10.62
CA PHE A 253 -13.16 -12.65 -9.23
C PHE A 253 -13.92 -11.63 -8.39
N LYS A 254 -14.48 -10.57 -8.98
CA LYS A 254 -15.28 -9.54 -8.30
C LYS A 254 -14.60 -9.10 -7.00
N PRO A 255 -13.38 -8.54 -7.09
CA PRO A 255 -12.60 -8.17 -5.91
C PRO A 255 -13.38 -7.23 -5.02
N ASP A 256 -12.98 -7.06 -3.79
CA ASP A 256 -13.65 -6.15 -2.88
C ASP A 256 -12.64 -5.25 -2.14
N LEU A 257 -11.35 -5.63 -2.27
CA LEU A 257 -10.18 -4.77 -2.19
C LEU A 257 -9.38 -4.86 -3.50
N ILE A 258 -9.03 -3.72 -4.10
CA ILE A 258 -8.09 -3.62 -5.21
C ILE A 258 -6.91 -2.75 -4.79
N ILE A 259 -5.70 -3.30 -4.82
CA ILE A 259 -4.45 -2.54 -4.64
C ILE A 259 -3.84 -2.28 -6.02
N VAL A 260 -3.75 -1.01 -6.42
CA VAL A 260 -3.13 -0.57 -7.68
C VAL A 260 -1.73 -0.06 -7.37
N ARG A 261 -0.74 -0.93 -7.56
CA ARG A 261 0.69 -0.72 -7.25
C ARG A 261 1.52 -0.82 -8.53
N ILE A 262 1.36 0.20 -9.37
CA ILE A 262 2.04 0.37 -10.67
C ILE A 262 2.69 1.75 -10.69
N GLY A 263 3.53 2.04 -11.69
CA GLY A 263 4.16 3.34 -11.90
C GLY A 263 5.64 3.25 -12.24
N GLU A 264 6.31 2.20 -11.76
CA GLU A 264 7.74 2.01 -11.92
C GLU A 264 8.15 1.90 -13.39
N ASN A 265 7.39 1.16 -14.20
CA ASN A 265 7.69 0.96 -15.62
C ASN A 265 7.11 2.04 -16.54
N ILE A 266 6.37 3.02 -16.00
CA ILE A 266 5.89 4.16 -16.80
C ILE A 266 7.08 5.04 -17.17
N ASP A 267 7.22 5.35 -18.46
CA ASP A 267 8.10 6.42 -18.90
C ASP A 267 7.49 7.76 -18.47
N ASP A 268 8.05 8.33 -17.40
CA ASP A 268 7.56 9.56 -16.77
C ASP A 268 7.60 10.77 -17.73
N THR A 269 8.47 10.71 -18.75
CA THR A 269 8.57 11.76 -19.78
C THR A 269 7.39 11.73 -20.76
N GLN A 270 6.71 10.59 -20.87
CA GLN A 270 5.56 10.40 -21.75
C GLN A 270 4.23 10.64 -21.05
N ALA A 271 4.23 10.91 -19.74
CA ALA A 271 3.03 11.09 -18.94
C ALA A 271 2.07 12.13 -19.56
N ALA A 272 2.60 13.29 -19.98
CA ALA A 272 1.80 14.33 -20.63
C ALA A 272 1.44 13.97 -22.07
N SER A 273 2.41 13.58 -22.90
CA SER A 273 2.20 13.36 -24.34
C SER A 273 1.29 12.18 -24.67
N ARG A 274 1.20 11.18 -23.79
CA ARG A 274 0.30 10.03 -23.90
C ARG A 274 -0.95 10.15 -23.01
N ASN A 275 -1.25 11.34 -22.48
CA ASN A 275 -2.44 11.62 -21.66
C ASN A 275 -2.62 10.66 -20.48
N LEU A 276 -1.54 10.40 -19.72
CA LEU A 276 -1.56 9.48 -18.60
C LEU A 276 -2.65 9.80 -17.57
N GLU A 277 -2.89 11.09 -17.30
CA GLU A 277 -3.95 11.49 -16.37
C GLU A 277 -5.33 11.00 -16.80
N SER A 278 -5.66 11.13 -18.09
CA SER A 278 -6.94 10.65 -18.63
C SER A 278 -7.00 9.12 -18.61
N ASN A 279 -5.92 8.43 -18.97
CA ASN A 279 -5.86 6.97 -18.96
C ASN A 279 -5.95 6.40 -17.54
N PHE A 280 -5.28 7.00 -16.57
CA PHE A 280 -5.34 6.58 -15.18
C PHE A 280 -6.72 6.83 -14.57
N ARG A 281 -7.38 7.93 -14.93
CA ARG A 281 -8.77 8.20 -14.54
C ARG A 281 -9.72 7.11 -15.07
N GLN A 282 -9.58 6.76 -16.35
CA GLN A 282 -10.37 5.68 -16.96
C GLN A 282 -10.05 4.31 -16.35
N LEU A 283 -8.80 4.07 -15.94
CA LEU A 283 -8.44 2.86 -15.20
C LEU A 283 -9.22 2.79 -13.87
N LEU A 284 -9.23 3.86 -13.06
CA LEU A 284 -9.96 3.83 -11.80
C LEU A 284 -11.47 3.69 -12.01
N ASP A 285 -12.03 4.35 -13.02
CA ASP A 285 -13.44 4.17 -13.40
C ASP A 285 -13.75 2.71 -13.78
N ARG A 286 -12.86 2.07 -14.55
CA ARG A 286 -12.98 0.65 -14.91
C ARG A 286 -12.89 -0.26 -13.69
N LEU A 287 -11.92 -0.02 -12.81
CA LEU A 287 -11.72 -0.82 -11.61
C LEU A 287 -12.87 -0.65 -10.60
N ALA A 288 -13.63 0.44 -10.67
CA ALA A 288 -14.82 0.67 -9.86
C ALA A 288 -16.11 0.15 -10.54
N SER A 289 -16.07 -0.31 -11.80
CA SER A 289 -17.27 -0.61 -12.58
C SER A 289 -17.72 -2.07 -12.46
N TYR A 290 -18.36 -2.41 -11.33
CA TYR A 290 -19.10 -3.67 -11.17
C TYR A 290 -20.08 -3.54 -9.99
N ASN A 291 -21.16 -4.32 -10.01
CA ASN A 291 -22.32 -4.17 -9.11
C ASN A 291 -22.07 -4.59 -7.64
N GLN A 292 -20.98 -4.14 -7.02
CA GLN A 292 -20.70 -4.29 -5.59
C GLN A 292 -19.75 -3.20 -5.07
N PRO A 293 -19.77 -2.90 -3.75
CA PRO A 293 -18.78 -2.04 -3.14
C PRO A 293 -17.35 -2.58 -3.30
N VAL A 294 -16.42 -1.68 -3.62
CA VAL A 294 -14.98 -1.99 -3.73
C VAL A 294 -14.15 -0.91 -3.07
N ARG A 295 -13.13 -1.32 -2.30
CA ARG A 295 -12.08 -0.43 -1.82
C ARG A 295 -10.93 -0.43 -2.83
N ILE A 296 -10.68 0.70 -3.48
CA ILE A 296 -9.51 0.89 -4.34
C ILE A 296 -8.45 1.67 -3.59
N VAL A 297 -7.23 1.14 -3.57
CA VAL A 297 -6.05 1.74 -2.96
C VAL A 297 -4.98 1.91 -4.02
N CYS A 298 -4.56 3.14 -4.30
CA CYS A 298 -3.46 3.42 -5.22
C CYS A 298 -2.20 3.77 -4.45
N THR A 299 -1.03 3.41 -4.96
CA THR A 299 0.25 3.85 -4.40
C THR A 299 0.97 4.80 -5.37
N THR A 300 1.79 5.71 -4.83
CA THR A 300 2.81 6.37 -5.65
C THR A 300 3.95 5.38 -5.97
N SER A 301 4.83 5.76 -6.89
CA SER A 301 6.03 4.99 -7.24
C SER A 301 7.03 4.98 -6.06
N VAL A 302 7.83 3.91 -5.97
CA VAL A 302 9.03 3.89 -5.09
C VAL A 302 10.29 4.39 -5.81
N TRP A 303 10.22 4.57 -7.13
CA TRP A 303 11.23 5.26 -7.93
C TRP A 303 10.83 6.71 -8.17
N TYR A 304 11.80 7.57 -8.47
CA TYR A 304 11.52 8.98 -8.77
C TYR A 304 10.71 9.12 -10.07
N LYS A 305 9.41 9.38 -9.93
CA LYS A 305 8.43 9.52 -11.03
C LYS A 305 7.51 10.73 -10.79
N PRO A 306 8.05 11.96 -10.83
CA PRO A 306 7.31 13.15 -10.38
C PRO A 306 6.02 13.40 -11.17
N ASN A 307 5.99 13.14 -12.48
CA ASN A 307 4.77 13.37 -13.28
C ASN A 307 3.70 12.31 -12.97
N PHE A 308 4.08 11.04 -12.95
CA PHE A 308 3.18 9.94 -12.57
C PHE A 308 2.66 10.13 -11.14
N ASP A 309 3.52 10.40 -10.17
CA ASP A 309 3.12 10.54 -8.77
C ASP A 309 2.16 11.72 -8.58
N ALA A 310 2.38 12.84 -9.28
CA ALA A 310 1.44 13.96 -9.27
C ALA A 310 0.07 13.57 -9.84
N ILE A 311 0.05 12.81 -10.94
CA ILE A 311 -1.17 12.30 -11.57
C ILE A 311 -1.91 11.33 -10.64
N VAL A 312 -1.22 10.34 -10.05
CA VAL A 312 -1.84 9.37 -9.15
C VAL A 312 -2.42 10.06 -7.94
N ARG A 313 -1.69 11.00 -7.31
CA ARG A 313 -2.22 11.78 -6.18
C ARG A 313 -3.51 12.50 -6.56
N LYS A 314 -3.48 13.23 -7.68
CA LYS A 314 -4.61 14.02 -8.17
C LYS A 314 -5.82 13.15 -8.47
N VAL A 315 -5.66 12.14 -9.33
CA VAL A 315 -6.78 11.33 -9.84
C VAL A 315 -7.35 10.41 -8.75
N THR A 316 -6.51 9.85 -7.88
CA THR A 316 -6.98 9.03 -6.75
C THR A 316 -7.84 9.84 -5.81
N ALA A 317 -7.42 11.06 -5.47
CA ALA A 317 -8.20 11.98 -4.63
C ALA A 317 -9.48 12.44 -5.33
N GLU A 318 -9.41 12.81 -6.61
CA GLU A 318 -10.56 13.22 -7.44
C GLU A 318 -11.65 12.13 -7.46
N LYS A 319 -11.27 10.86 -7.53
CA LYS A 319 -12.19 9.71 -7.54
C LYS A 319 -12.62 9.24 -6.15
N GLY A 320 -12.15 9.90 -5.08
CA GLY A 320 -12.49 9.52 -3.70
C GLY A 320 -11.91 8.16 -3.28
N HIS A 321 -10.84 7.70 -3.96
CA HIS A 321 -10.15 6.46 -3.61
C HIS A 321 -9.02 6.71 -2.61
N THR A 322 -8.50 5.64 -2.03
CA THR A 322 -7.47 5.74 -1.01
C THR A 322 -6.09 5.83 -1.64
N LEU A 323 -5.32 6.84 -1.26
CA LEU A 323 -3.92 6.99 -1.66
C LEU A 323 -2.98 6.53 -0.53
N VAL A 324 -2.00 5.72 -0.90
CA VAL A 324 -0.82 5.40 -0.09
C VAL A 324 0.39 6.11 -0.71
N ASP A 325 0.81 7.21 -0.10
CA ASP A 325 2.00 7.93 -0.56
C ASP A 325 3.28 7.22 -0.06
N LEU A 326 4.09 6.73 -0.99
CA LEU A 326 5.33 6.02 -0.73
C LEU A 326 6.57 6.92 -0.90
N SER A 327 6.41 8.20 -1.26
CA SER A 327 7.51 9.09 -1.62
C SER A 327 8.60 9.25 -0.55
N SER A 328 8.30 9.05 0.74
CA SER A 328 9.32 9.07 1.79
C SER A 328 10.32 7.91 1.74
N ILE A 329 10.11 6.90 0.88
CA ILE A 329 11.12 5.88 0.57
C ILE A 329 12.23 6.40 -0.37
N LEU A 330 11.98 7.49 -1.11
CA LEU A 330 12.95 8.05 -2.04
C LEU A 330 14.19 8.53 -1.29
N GLY A 331 15.37 8.15 -1.78
CA GLY A 331 16.65 8.44 -1.12
C GLY A 331 16.98 7.56 0.09
N GLN A 332 16.10 6.63 0.48
CA GLN A 332 16.36 5.67 1.56
C GLN A 332 17.07 4.44 1.00
N ALA A 333 18.37 4.54 0.73
CA ALA A 333 19.15 3.47 0.11
C ALA A 333 19.05 2.12 0.85
N GLN A 334 18.86 2.13 2.17
CA GLN A 334 18.65 0.94 3.00
C GLN A 334 17.36 0.18 2.69
N CYS A 335 16.39 0.79 1.99
CA CYS A 335 15.15 0.15 1.57
C CYS A 335 15.25 -0.55 0.21
N PHE A 336 16.40 -0.45 -0.47
CA PHE A 336 16.62 -1.02 -1.80
C PHE A 336 17.73 -2.06 -1.76
N ALA A 337 17.70 -2.98 -2.71
CA ALA A 337 18.70 -4.03 -2.76
C ALA A 337 20.06 -3.51 -3.25
N SER A 338 21.13 -4.08 -2.71
CA SER A 338 22.51 -3.73 -3.09
C SER A 338 23.34 -4.97 -3.44
N GLN A 339 22.81 -6.16 -3.19
CA GLN A 339 23.47 -7.44 -3.38
C GLN A 339 23.38 -7.97 -4.83
N TYR A 340 22.54 -7.39 -5.69
CA TYR A 340 22.35 -7.85 -7.06
C TYR A 340 23.26 -7.09 -8.03
N GLN A 341 23.98 -7.83 -8.88
CA GLN A 341 24.81 -7.24 -9.94
C GLN A 341 23.97 -6.53 -11.02
N ASN A 342 22.78 -7.06 -11.30
CA ASN A 342 21.86 -6.45 -12.25
C ASN A 342 21.27 -5.17 -11.64
N PRO A 343 21.49 -3.98 -12.24
CA PRO A 343 21.02 -2.71 -11.68
C PRO A 343 19.50 -2.60 -11.67
N GLY A 344 18.82 -3.28 -12.60
CA GLY A 344 17.37 -3.38 -12.61
C GLY A 344 16.86 -4.08 -11.36
N VAL A 345 17.41 -5.24 -11.00
CA VAL A 345 17.05 -5.94 -9.76
C VAL A 345 17.46 -5.14 -8.53
N ALA A 346 18.65 -4.54 -8.51
CA ALA A 346 19.12 -3.72 -7.38
C ALA A 346 18.24 -2.47 -7.13
N ALA A 347 17.60 -1.93 -8.16
CA ALA A 347 16.66 -0.81 -8.00
C ALA A 347 15.35 -1.20 -7.29
N HIS A 348 15.09 -2.49 -7.04
CA HIS A 348 13.86 -2.93 -6.37
C HIS A 348 13.97 -2.84 -4.84
N PRO A 349 12.82 -2.66 -4.15
CA PRO A 349 12.77 -2.68 -2.69
C PRO A 349 13.30 -4.00 -2.14
N ASN A 350 14.20 -3.94 -1.16
CA ASN A 350 14.59 -5.11 -0.39
C ASN A 350 13.54 -5.41 0.70
N ASP A 351 13.82 -6.34 1.61
CA ASP A 351 12.91 -6.70 2.71
C ASP A 351 12.39 -5.51 3.52
N LEU A 352 13.26 -4.53 3.81
CA LEU A 352 12.85 -3.32 4.55
C LEU A 352 11.92 -2.44 3.70
N GLY A 353 12.22 -2.28 2.42
CA GLY A 353 11.36 -1.54 1.49
C GLY A 353 10.01 -2.24 1.26
N MET A 354 10.00 -3.56 1.12
CA MET A 354 8.79 -4.37 1.00
C MET A 354 7.92 -4.30 2.25
N PHE A 355 8.53 -4.38 3.44
CA PHE A 355 7.84 -4.15 4.71
C PHE A 355 7.25 -2.75 4.78
N TYR A 356 8.01 -1.72 4.40
CA TYR A 356 7.52 -0.35 4.37
C TYR A 356 6.30 -0.19 3.46
N ILE A 357 6.32 -0.78 2.27
CA ILE A 357 5.18 -0.80 1.34
C ILE A 357 3.96 -1.46 1.99
N ALA A 358 4.13 -2.68 2.52
CA ALA A 358 3.04 -3.42 3.16
C ALA A 358 2.45 -2.65 4.34
N ASP A 359 3.30 -2.04 5.17
CA ASP A 359 2.88 -1.29 6.35
C ASP A 359 2.10 -0.03 5.99
N LYS A 360 2.56 0.73 4.98
CA LYS A 360 1.86 1.91 4.50
C LYS A 360 0.51 1.59 3.87
N ILE A 361 0.40 0.47 3.15
CA ILE A 361 -0.89 -0.02 2.64
C ILE A 361 -1.80 -0.43 3.81
N TRP A 362 -1.27 -1.20 4.77
CA TRP A 362 -2.02 -1.66 5.94
C TRP A 362 -2.65 -0.52 6.73
N GLN A 363 -1.89 0.56 6.99
CA GLN A 363 -2.37 1.76 7.69
C GLN A 363 -3.56 2.46 7.00
N LYS A 364 -3.80 2.17 5.72
CA LYS A 364 -4.85 2.81 4.92
C LYS A 364 -6.09 1.94 4.71
N ILE A 365 -6.00 0.64 5.01
CA ILE A 365 -7.11 -0.30 4.82
C ILE A 365 -7.66 -0.86 6.13
N GLN A 366 -7.11 -0.45 7.28
CA GLN A 366 -7.54 -0.84 8.62
C GLN A 366 -8.07 0.33 9.42
#